data_AF-A0A485NS61-F1
#
_entry.id   AF-A0A485NS61-F1
#
_cell.length_a   1.000
_cell.length_b   1.000
_cell.length_c   1.000
_cell.angle_alpha   90.00
_cell.angle_beta   90.00
_cell.angle_gamma   90.00
#
_symmetry.space_group_name_H-M   'P 1'
#
loop_
_entity.id
_entity.type
_entity.pdbx_description
1 polymer ?
#
loop_
_entity_poly.entity_id
_entity_poly.type
_entity_poly.pdbx_seq_one_letter_code
_entity_poly.pdbx_strand_id
1 'polypeptide(L)'
;MMDKKPPKPAPRRIFQERLKITALPLYFEGFLLVKRSECQEYKHYWTELRGTTLFFYSDKKSPTYVDKLDIIDLTCLTDQNSTEKNCAKFTLVLPKEEVQLKTENAESGEEWRGFILTVTELSVPLHVSLLPGQVIRLQEVLEREKRRRIETERIPSSAIEKEQEPTEDYVDVLNPMPVCFYAVSRKEAIEMLEKNPSLGNMILRPACQESSTTK
;
A
#
# COMPACT_ATOMS: atom_id res chain seq x y z
N MET A 1 6.93 7.47 37.08
CA MET A 1 6.58 6.12 36.59
C MET A 1 6.52 6.20 35.09
N MET A 2 7.34 5.44 34.36
CA MET A 2 7.28 5.45 32.89
C MET A 2 6.27 4.38 32.45
N ASP A 3 5.13 4.82 31.92
CA ASP A 3 4.14 3.95 31.31
C ASP A 3 4.72 3.33 30.04
N LYS A 4 5.30 2.13 30.20
CA LYS A 4 5.72 1.31 29.06
C LYS A 4 4.47 0.80 28.36
N LYS A 5 4.12 1.45 27.25
CA LYS A 5 3.07 1.00 26.34
C LYS A 5 3.33 -0.47 25.97
N PRO A 6 2.33 -1.36 26.08
CA PRO A 6 2.51 -2.77 25.80
C PRO A 6 2.97 -2.99 24.35
N PRO A 7 3.81 -4.00 24.09
CA PRO A 7 4.28 -4.30 22.74
C PRO A 7 3.08 -4.59 21.83
N LYS A 8 3.07 -3.98 20.64
CA LYS A 8 2.02 -4.22 19.65
C LYS A 8 2.00 -5.71 19.32
N PRO A 9 0.83 -6.37 19.33
CA PRO A 9 0.73 -7.78 18.98
C PRO A 9 1.29 -8.02 17.57
N ALA A 10 1.97 -9.15 17.39
CA ALA A 10 2.53 -9.52 16.10
C ALA A 10 1.42 -9.54 15.03
N PRO A 11 1.65 -8.94 13.84
CA PRO A 11 0.66 -8.99 12.77
C PRO A 11 0.35 -10.45 12.42
N ARG A 12 -0.94 -10.77 12.27
CA ARG A 12 -1.38 -12.12 11.89
C ARG A 12 -0.69 -12.52 10.57
N ARG A 13 -0.33 -13.80 10.40
CA ARG A 13 0.35 -14.33 9.21
C ARG A 13 -0.28 -13.84 7.89
N ILE A 14 -1.61 -13.81 7.82
CA ILE A 14 -2.38 -13.32 6.66
C ILE A 14 -2.05 -11.86 6.31
N PHE A 15 -1.88 -10.99 7.31
CA PHE A 15 -1.52 -9.59 7.07
C PHE A 15 -0.12 -9.47 6.44
N GLN A 16 0.83 -10.27 6.91
CA GLN A 16 2.20 -10.29 6.35
C GLN A 16 2.20 -10.81 4.92
N GLU A 17 1.43 -11.87 4.64
CA GLU A 17 1.27 -12.42 3.29
C GLU A 17 0.62 -11.39 2.35
N ARG A 18 -0.48 -10.74 2.75
CA ARG A 18 -1.14 -9.69 1.96
C ARG A 18 -0.24 -8.48 1.75
N LEU A 19 0.55 -8.08 2.75
CA LEU A 19 1.53 -7.01 2.62
C LEU A 19 2.63 -7.38 1.62
N LYS A 20 3.11 -8.63 1.66
CA LYS A 20 4.10 -9.13 0.70
C LYS A 20 3.55 -9.18 -0.73
N ILE A 21 2.28 -9.59 -0.89
CA ILE A 21 1.63 -9.72 -2.21
C ILE A 21 1.35 -8.35 -2.82
N THR A 22 0.86 -7.40 -2.03
CA THR A 22 0.44 -6.09 -2.54
C THR A 22 1.58 -5.09 -2.59
N ALA A 23 2.61 -5.26 -1.75
CA ALA A 23 3.69 -4.28 -1.52
C ALA A 23 3.19 -2.87 -1.14
N LEU A 24 1.93 -2.76 -0.67
CA LEU A 24 1.28 -1.50 -0.35
C LEU A 24 0.82 -1.46 1.12
N PRO A 25 0.93 -0.29 1.78
CA PRO A 25 0.46 -0.13 3.16
C PRO A 25 -1.07 -0.23 3.23
N LEU A 26 -1.57 -0.88 4.28
CA LEU A 26 -3.01 -0.92 4.57
C LEU A 26 -3.49 0.39 5.19
N TYR A 27 -4.52 0.98 4.59
CA TYR A 27 -5.13 2.22 5.06
C TYR A 27 -6.49 1.98 5.73
N PHE A 28 -7.32 1.15 5.10
CA PHE A 28 -8.64 0.83 5.63
C PHE A 28 -9.06 -0.56 5.18
N GLU A 29 -9.89 -1.24 5.97
CA GLU A 29 -10.39 -2.57 5.67
C GLU A 29 -11.83 -2.74 6.17
N GLY A 30 -12.63 -3.52 5.45
CA GLY A 30 -14.02 -3.76 5.81
C GLY A 30 -14.78 -4.52 4.73
N PHE A 31 -15.99 -4.95 5.04
CA PHE A 31 -16.85 -5.57 4.05
C PHE A 31 -17.49 -4.52 3.13
N LEU A 32 -17.49 -4.83 1.83
CA LEU A 32 -18.16 -4.03 0.81
C LEU A 32 -18.94 -4.94 -0.14
N LEU A 33 -20.13 -4.47 -0.53
CA LEU A 33 -20.90 -5.01 -1.63
C LEU A 33 -20.51 -4.23 -2.88
N VAL A 34 -19.97 -4.93 -3.87
CA VAL A 34 -19.43 -4.33 -5.10
C VAL A 34 -20.25 -4.79 -6.30
N LYS A 35 -20.65 -3.85 -7.15
CA LYS A 35 -21.31 -4.12 -8.42
C LYS A 35 -20.64 -3.32 -9.54
N ARG A 36 -20.06 -4.03 -10.50
CA ARG A 36 -19.55 -3.47 -11.76
C ARG A 36 -20.66 -3.49 -12.82
N SER A 37 -20.54 -2.66 -13.85
CA SER A 37 -21.49 -2.59 -14.98
C SER A 37 -21.77 -3.95 -15.64
N GLU A 38 -20.76 -4.82 -15.69
CA GLU A 38 -20.82 -6.18 -16.27
C GLU A 38 -21.66 -7.16 -15.42
N CYS A 39 -21.84 -6.87 -14.13
CA CYS A 39 -22.53 -7.74 -13.18
C CYS A 39 -23.91 -7.16 -12.83
N GLN A 40 -24.97 -7.97 -12.97
CA GLN A 40 -26.31 -7.53 -12.58
C GLN A 40 -26.48 -7.42 -11.05
N GLU A 41 -25.71 -8.19 -10.27
CA GLU A 41 -25.85 -8.32 -8.82
C GLU A 41 -24.64 -7.80 -8.05
N TYR A 42 -24.89 -7.40 -6.80
CA TYR A 42 -23.84 -7.04 -5.84
C TYR A 42 -23.16 -8.30 -5.31
N LYS A 43 -21.82 -8.30 -5.36
CA LYS A 43 -21.00 -9.35 -4.76
C LYS A 43 -20.38 -8.85 -3.47
N HIS A 44 -20.34 -9.72 -2.46
CA HIS A 44 -19.84 -9.38 -1.13
C HIS A 44 -18.36 -9.73 -1.00
N TYR A 45 -17.53 -8.76 -0.64
CA TYR A 45 -16.09 -8.93 -0.50
C TYR A 45 -15.55 -8.36 0.80
N TRP A 46 -14.54 -9.03 1.36
CA TRP A 46 -13.63 -8.35 2.28
C TRP A 46 -12.71 -7.45 1.47
N THR A 47 -12.76 -6.15 1.71
CA THR A 47 -12.04 -5.17 0.91
C THR A 47 -10.95 -4.51 1.75
N GLU A 48 -9.77 -4.36 1.16
CA GLU A 48 -8.66 -3.60 1.73
C GLU A 48 -8.31 -2.43 0.79
N LEU A 49 -8.30 -1.20 1.34
CA LEU A 49 -7.73 -0.05 0.67
C LEU A 49 -6.23 0.01 0.98
N ARG A 50 -5.42 -0.14 -0.07
CA ARG A 50 -3.95 -0.02 0.03
C ARG A 50 -3.43 0.90 -1.07
N GLY A 51 -2.71 1.95 -0.70
CA GLY A 51 -2.34 3.00 -1.65
C GLY A 51 -3.59 3.63 -2.27
N THR A 52 -3.62 3.69 -3.60
CA THR A 52 -4.77 4.11 -4.42
C THR A 52 -5.51 2.92 -5.04
N THR A 53 -5.46 1.73 -4.43
CA THR A 53 -6.08 0.52 -4.98
C THR A 53 -6.95 -0.19 -3.94
N LEU A 54 -8.15 -0.57 -4.33
CA LEU A 54 -9.04 -1.45 -3.57
C LEU A 54 -8.76 -2.90 -3.95
N PHE A 55 -8.46 -3.73 -2.97
CA PHE A 55 -8.23 -5.17 -3.14
C PHE A 55 -9.41 -5.95 -2.57
N PHE A 56 -10.03 -6.79 -3.41
CA PHE A 56 -11.21 -7.57 -3.05
C PHE A 56 -10.84 -9.02 -2.75
N TYR A 57 -11.20 -9.49 -1.57
CA TYR A 57 -10.95 -10.85 -1.10
C TYR A 57 -12.28 -11.58 -0.91
N SER A 58 -12.32 -12.87 -1.22
CA SER A 58 -13.50 -13.71 -0.97
C SER A 58 -13.89 -13.72 0.51
N ASP A 59 -12.90 -13.72 1.40
CA ASP A 59 -13.12 -13.62 2.84
C ASP A 59 -11.95 -12.93 3.58
N LYS A 60 -12.14 -12.70 4.88
CA LYS A 60 -11.14 -12.10 5.76
C LYS A 60 -9.88 -12.97 5.97
N LYS A 61 -9.96 -14.27 5.68
CA LYS A 61 -8.87 -15.25 5.90
C LYS A 61 -8.06 -15.55 4.63
N SER A 62 -8.53 -15.08 3.47
CA SER A 62 -7.97 -15.37 2.16
C SER A 62 -6.60 -14.71 2.02
N PRO A 63 -5.53 -15.45 1.69
CA PRO A 63 -4.21 -14.86 1.56
C PRO A 63 -4.10 -13.96 0.31
N THR A 64 -4.84 -14.32 -0.75
CA THR A 64 -4.83 -13.64 -2.06
C THR A 64 -6.16 -12.96 -2.36
N TYR A 65 -6.10 -11.83 -3.04
CA TYR A 65 -7.29 -11.13 -3.55
C TYR A 65 -7.80 -11.85 -4.81
N VAL A 66 -9.10 -11.77 -5.05
CA VAL A 66 -9.74 -12.33 -6.25
C VAL A 66 -9.91 -11.27 -7.35
N ASP A 67 -9.95 -10.00 -6.96
CA ASP A 67 -10.10 -8.88 -7.87
C ASP A 67 -9.50 -7.61 -7.25
N LYS A 68 -9.26 -6.57 -8.06
CA LYS A 68 -8.80 -5.26 -7.61
C LYS A 68 -9.37 -4.13 -8.46
N LEU A 69 -9.43 -2.94 -7.89
CA LEU A 69 -9.84 -1.71 -8.56
C LEU A 69 -8.85 -0.60 -8.25
N ASP A 70 -8.17 -0.10 -9.27
CA ASP A 70 -7.29 1.07 -9.14
C ASP A 70 -8.12 2.35 -9.24
N ILE A 71 -8.04 3.20 -8.24
CA ILE A 71 -8.85 4.43 -8.10
C ILE A 71 -7.98 5.69 -8.21
N ILE A 72 -6.74 5.57 -8.69
CA ILE A 72 -5.83 6.72 -8.84
C ILE A 72 -6.41 7.82 -9.73
N ASP A 73 -7.09 7.43 -10.83
CA ASP A 73 -7.72 8.34 -11.79
C ASP A 73 -9.23 8.51 -11.52
N LEU A 74 -9.67 8.38 -10.27
CA LEU A 74 -11.08 8.55 -9.92
C LEU A 74 -11.56 9.96 -10.31
N THR A 75 -12.53 10.04 -11.23
CA THR A 75 -13.08 11.31 -11.71
C THR A 75 -13.95 11.96 -10.64
N CYS A 76 -14.86 11.18 -10.06
CA CYS A 76 -15.70 11.62 -8.95
C CYS A 76 -16.31 10.43 -8.19
N LEU A 77 -16.79 10.72 -6.99
CA LEU A 77 -17.58 9.83 -6.16
C LEU A 77 -18.99 10.43 -6.04
N THR A 78 -20.00 9.71 -6.52
CA THR A 78 -21.39 10.18 -6.51
C THR A 78 -22.21 9.40 -5.50
N ASP A 79 -22.89 10.12 -4.60
CA ASP A 79 -23.80 9.53 -3.64
C ASP A 79 -25.10 9.10 -4.34
N GLN A 80 -25.56 7.88 -4.07
CA GLN A 80 -26.85 7.41 -4.53
C GLN A 80 -27.87 7.56 -3.41
N ASN A 81 -28.89 8.40 -3.64
CA ASN A 81 -30.02 8.56 -2.74
C ASN A 81 -30.81 7.24 -2.68
N SER A 82 -30.46 6.40 -1.72
CA SER A 82 -31.10 5.12 -1.51
C SER A 82 -32.31 5.28 -0.59
N THR A 83 -33.43 4.66 -0.96
CA THR A 83 -34.61 4.52 -0.08
C THR A 83 -34.35 3.59 1.11
N GLU A 84 -33.23 2.86 1.09
CA GLU A 84 -32.81 1.89 2.08
C GLU A 84 -32.10 2.62 3.23
N LYS A 85 -32.85 2.93 4.29
CA LYS A 85 -32.50 3.89 5.36
C LYS A 85 -31.20 3.64 6.14
N ASN A 86 -30.53 2.50 5.97
CA ASN A 86 -29.44 2.09 6.86
C ASN A 86 -28.09 1.91 6.17
N CYS A 87 -28.00 1.92 4.84
CA CYS A 87 -26.74 1.66 4.13
C CYS A 87 -26.36 2.85 3.23
N ALA A 88 -25.05 3.12 3.12
CA ALA A 88 -24.56 4.07 2.14
C ALA A 88 -24.36 3.36 0.79
N LYS A 89 -24.74 4.04 -0.29
CA LYS A 89 -24.48 3.61 -1.66
C LYS A 89 -23.85 4.76 -2.41
N PHE A 90 -22.73 4.51 -3.05
CA PHE A 90 -22.04 5.50 -3.87
C PHE A 90 -21.42 4.83 -5.09
N THR A 91 -21.24 5.61 -6.14
CA THR A 91 -20.66 5.15 -7.40
C THR A 91 -19.30 5.78 -7.58
N LEU A 92 -18.29 4.95 -7.80
CA LEU A 92 -16.98 5.36 -8.24
C LEU A 92 -17.01 5.50 -9.76
N VAL A 93 -16.82 6.71 -10.26
CA VAL A 93 -16.77 7.00 -11.69
C VAL A 93 -15.31 7.08 -12.10
N LEU A 94 -14.82 6.04 -12.76
CA LEU A 94 -13.48 5.99 -13.33
C LEU A 94 -13.55 6.23 -14.85
N PRO A 95 -12.44 6.64 -15.49
CA PRO A 95 -12.43 6.89 -16.94
C PRO A 95 -12.79 5.67 -17.79
N LYS A 96 -12.53 4.46 -17.27
CA LYS A 96 -12.73 3.19 -18.00
C LYS A 96 -13.98 2.43 -17.58
N GLU A 97 -14.46 2.65 -16.36
CA GLU A 97 -15.56 1.88 -15.79
C GLU A 97 -16.27 2.64 -14.66
N GLU A 98 -17.51 2.25 -14.38
CA GLU A 98 -18.25 2.69 -13.21
C GLU A 98 -18.47 1.52 -12.26
N VAL A 99 -18.18 1.74 -10.97
CA VAL A 99 -18.32 0.71 -9.93
C VAL A 99 -19.21 1.22 -8.82
N GLN A 100 -20.28 0.50 -8.55
CA GLN A 100 -21.19 0.78 -7.45
C GLN A 100 -20.72 0.06 -6.19
N LEU A 101 -20.65 0.81 -5.09
CA LEU A 101 -20.30 0.32 -3.77
C LEU A 101 -21.49 0.50 -2.83
N LYS A 102 -21.76 -0.54 -2.03
CA LYS A 102 -22.75 -0.53 -0.95
C LYS A 102 -22.07 -0.99 0.34
N THR A 103 -22.28 -0.25 1.42
CA THR A 103 -21.74 -0.57 2.75
C THR A 103 -22.75 -1.29 3.63
N GLU A 104 -22.28 -1.88 4.73
CA GLU A 104 -23.14 -2.54 5.72
C GLU A 104 -24.04 -1.53 6.46
N ASN A 105 -23.49 -0.34 6.72
CA ASN A 105 -24.21 0.72 7.43
C ASN A 105 -23.77 2.13 6.97
N ALA A 106 -24.53 3.17 7.33
CA ALA A 106 -24.24 4.55 6.97
C ALA A 106 -22.89 5.06 7.53
N GLU A 107 -22.53 4.65 8.76
CA GLU A 107 -21.28 5.05 9.41
C GLU A 107 -20.05 4.54 8.65
N SER A 108 -20.01 3.24 8.33
CA SER A 108 -18.96 2.66 7.48
C SER A 108 -18.96 3.27 6.08
N GLY A 109 -20.13 3.73 5.60
CA GLY A 109 -20.27 4.53 4.38
C GLY A 109 -19.43 5.79 4.41
N GLU A 110 -19.61 6.60 5.45
CA GLU A 110 -18.85 7.83 5.66
C GLU A 110 -17.35 7.56 5.82
N GLU A 111 -16.97 6.47 6.52
CA GLU A 111 -15.56 6.08 6.66
C GLU A 111 -14.96 5.71 5.30
N TRP A 112 -15.59 4.80 4.55
CA TRP A 112 -15.11 4.39 3.23
C TRP A 112 -14.98 5.58 2.28
N ARG A 113 -16.01 6.44 2.24
CA ARG A 113 -16.02 7.67 1.44
C ARG A 113 -14.88 8.60 1.85
N GLY A 114 -14.69 8.83 3.15
CA GLY A 114 -13.60 9.65 3.67
C GLY A 114 -12.22 9.12 3.28
N PHE A 115 -11.98 7.82 3.44
CA PHE A 115 -10.68 7.21 3.09
C PHE A 115 -10.41 7.23 1.58
N ILE A 116 -11.41 6.89 0.75
CA ILE A 116 -11.30 6.91 -0.71
C ILE A 116 -10.96 8.32 -1.18
N LEU A 117 -11.75 9.33 -0.80
CA LEU A 117 -11.50 10.72 -1.17
C LEU A 117 -10.13 11.20 -0.69
N THR A 118 -9.70 10.77 0.51
CA THR A 118 -8.39 11.16 1.04
C THR A 118 -7.22 10.65 0.18
N VAL A 119 -7.28 9.41 -0.29
CA VAL A 119 -6.19 8.85 -1.11
C VAL A 119 -6.25 9.27 -2.57
N THR A 120 -7.43 9.65 -3.09
CA THR A 120 -7.59 10.10 -4.47
C THR A 120 -7.35 11.59 -4.62
N GLU A 121 -7.94 12.43 -3.76
CA GLU A 121 -7.82 13.88 -3.80
C GLU A 121 -6.57 14.41 -3.07
N LEU A 122 -5.85 13.55 -2.34
CA LEU A 122 -4.72 13.94 -1.49
C LEU A 122 -5.06 15.08 -0.52
N SER A 123 -6.29 15.07 0.02
CA SER A 123 -6.74 16.01 1.04
C SER A 123 -7.77 15.35 1.96
N VAL A 124 -7.89 15.80 3.21
CA VAL A 124 -8.92 15.27 4.12
C VAL A 124 -10.24 16.02 3.85
N PRO A 125 -11.35 15.33 3.54
CA PRO A 125 -12.63 15.97 3.31
C PRO A 125 -13.11 16.77 4.53
N LEU A 126 -13.63 17.98 4.32
CA LEU A 126 -14.09 18.87 5.40
C LEU A 126 -15.54 18.62 5.82
N HIS A 127 -16.35 18.04 4.93
CA HIS A 127 -17.81 17.88 5.06
C HIS A 127 -18.26 16.43 5.35
N VAL A 128 -17.37 15.60 5.90
CA VAL A 128 -17.70 14.21 6.28
C VAL A 128 -18.19 14.15 7.73
N SER A 129 -19.22 13.32 7.97
CA SER A 129 -19.83 13.17 9.30
C SER A 129 -19.03 12.21 10.18
N LEU A 130 -17.73 12.49 10.34
CA LEU A 130 -16.78 11.62 11.03
C LEU A 130 -16.43 12.14 12.43
N LEU A 131 -16.22 11.20 13.35
CA LEU A 131 -15.73 11.45 14.70
C LEU A 131 -14.26 11.94 14.66
N PRO A 132 -13.80 12.69 15.68
CA PRO A 132 -12.43 13.20 15.71
C PRO A 132 -11.35 12.12 15.53
N GLY A 133 -11.54 10.94 16.12
CA GLY A 133 -10.62 9.81 15.96
C GLY A 133 -10.58 9.24 14.53
N GLN A 134 -11.71 9.29 13.80
CA GLN A 134 -11.77 8.91 12.39
C GLN A 134 -11.02 9.92 11.52
N VAL A 135 -11.22 11.22 11.76
CA VAL A 135 -10.52 12.30 11.05
C VAL A 135 -9.00 12.22 11.25
N ILE A 136 -8.53 11.95 12.48
CA ILE A 136 -7.09 11.75 12.74
C ILE A 136 -6.54 10.59 11.90
N ARG A 137 -7.27 9.47 11.77
CA ARG A 137 -6.83 8.35 10.92
C ARG A 137 -6.73 8.75 9.43
N LEU A 138 -7.66 9.57 8.93
CA LEU A 138 -7.58 10.10 7.57
C LEU A 138 -6.32 10.95 7.38
N GLN A 139 -5.99 11.84 8.33
CA GLN A 139 -4.78 12.64 8.27
C GLN A 139 -3.52 11.76 8.27
N GLU A 140 -3.47 10.71 9.09
CA GLU A 140 -2.34 9.77 9.06
C GLU A 140 -2.21 9.05 7.72
N VAL A 141 -3.32 8.64 7.11
CA VAL A 141 -3.33 7.99 5.79
C VAL A 141 -2.89 8.97 4.71
N LEU A 142 -3.36 10.22 4.76
CA LEU A 142 -2.95 11.26 3.84
C LEU A 142 -1.43 11.44 3.81
N GLU A 143 -0.81 11.55 4.98
CA GLU A 143 0.65 11.72 5.07
C GLU A 143 1.42 10.46 4.62
N ARG A 144 0.86 9.26 4.85
CA ARG A 144 1.45 8.01 4.33
C ARG A 144 1.38 7.95 2.81
N GLU A 145 0.24 8.31 2.21
CA GLU A 145 0.06 8.29 0.76
C GLU A 145 0.90 9.36 0.07
N LYS A 146 0.96 10.59 0.60
CA LYS A 146 1.88 11.63 0.10
C LYS A 146 3.32 11.16 0.05
N ARG A 147 3.80 10.55 1.15
CA ARG A 147 5.17 10.01 1.21
C ARG A 147 5.40 8.92 0.16
N ARG A 148 4.44 8.00 0.00
CA ARG A 148 4.50 6.94 -1.00
C ARG A 148 4.56 7.49 -2.42
N ARG A 149 3.75 8.51 -2.75
CA ARG A 149 3.76 9.14 -4.08
C ARG A 149 5.10 9.80 -4.37
N ILE A 150 5.65 10.55 -3.41
CA ILE A 150 7.00 11.13 -3.55
C ILE A 150 8.08 10.06 -3.77
N GLU A 151 8.03 8.96 -3.02
CA GLU A 151 8.99 7.86 -3.19
C GLU A 151 8.85 7.19 -4.55
N THR A 152 7.61 7.00 -5.02
CA THR A 152 7.31 6.43 -6.35
C THR A 152 7.76 7.37 -7.48
N GLU A 153 7.52 8.68 -7.34
CA GLU A 153 7.91 9.74 -8.28
C GLU A 153 9.42 10.06 -8.29
N ARG A 154 10.18 9.62 -7.27
CA ARG A 154 11.65 9.71 -7.25
C ARG A 154 12.32 8.55 -8.01
N ILE A 155 11.57 7.49 -8.32
CA ILE A 155 12.06 6.29 -9.02
C ILE A 155 11.99 6.36 -10.58
N PRO A 156 11.30 7.29 -11.28
CA PRO A 156 11.33 7.33 -12.74
C PRO A 156 12.43 8.28 -13.22
N SER A 157 13.64 7.75 -13.52
CA SER A 157 14.58 8.29 -14.54
C SER A 157 15.95 7.56 -14.67
N SER A 158 16.25 6.48 -13.94
CA SER A 158 17.57 5.81 -14.08
C SER A 158 17.57 4.34 -14.51
N ALA A 159 16.42 3.77 -14.90
CA ALA A 159 16.32 2.33 -15.15
C ALA A 159 15.63 1.93 -16.47
N ILE A 160 15.72 2.76 -17.51
CA ILE A 160 15.36 2.35 -18.88
C ILE A 160 16.53 2.71 -19.78
N GLU A 161 17.45 1.77 -19.98
CA GLU A 161 18.18 1.56 -21.23
C GLU A 161 19.03 0.29 -21.11
N LYS A 162 18.47 -0.83 -21.60
CA LYS A 162 19.04 -1.71 -22.63
C LYS A 162 18.45 -3.12 -22.49
N GLU A 163 17.35 -3.31 -23.21
CA GLU A 163 17.04 -4.59 -23.80
C GLU A 163 18.09 -4.86 -24.89
N GLN A 164 18.84 -5.96 -24.75
CA GLN A 164 19.35 -6.71 -25.89
C GLN A 164 19.01 -8.19 -25.65
N GLU A 165 18.40 -8.76 -26.68
CA GLU A 165 17.83 -10.10 -26.78
C GLU A 165 18.85 -11.26 -26.66
N PRO A 166 18.38 -12.53 -26.55
CA PRO A 166 19.09 -13.59 -25.86
C PRO A 166 20.03 -14.37 -26.78
N THR A 167 21.19 -14.75 -26.26
CA THR A 167 22.00 -15.84 -26.81
C THR A 167 22.23 -16.88 -25.73
N GLU A 168 21.72 -18.08 -25.99
CA GLU A 168 21.94 -19.30 -25.22
C GLU A 168 23.43 -19.64 -25.16
N ASP A 169 24.00 -19.73 -23.95
CA ASP A 169 24.85 -20.86 -23.53
C ASP A 169 25.18 -20.78 -22.01
N TYR A 170 25.31 -21.95 -21.40
CA TYR A 170 25.11 -22.23 -19.98
C TYR A 170 26.41 -22.20 -19.15
N VAL A 171 26.62 -21.25 -18.20
CA VAL A 171 27.36 -21.53 -16.93
C VAL A 171 27.24 -20.44 -15.84
N ASP A 172 26.88 -20.96 -14.67
CA ASP A 172 26.89 -20.56 -13.25
C ASP A 172 27.65 -19.31 -12.71
N VAL A 173 27.03 -18.71 -11.69
CA VAL A 173 27.47 -17.72 -10.68
C VAL A 173 28.21 -16.46 -11.15
N LEU A 174 27.49 -15.42 -11.55
CA LEU A 174 27.79 -14.03 -11.18
C LEU A 174 26.50 -13.20 -11.29
N ASN A 175 25.69 -13.14 -10.22
CA ASN A 175 24.75 -12.03 -10.09
C ASN A 175 25.62 -10.77 -9.92
N PRO A 176 25.73 -9.85 -10.90
CA PRO A 176 26.38 -8.58 -10.63
C PRO A 176 25.62 -7.95 -9.47
N MET A 177 26.34 -7.56 -8.43
CA MET A 177 25.72 -6.88 -7.30
C MET A 177 24.83 -5.74 -7.82
N PRO A 178 23.66 -5.51 -7.22
CA PRO A 178 22.76 -4.44 -7.66
C PRO A 178 23.53 -3.13 -7.80
N VAL A 179 23.18 -2.29 -8.76
CA VAL A 179 23.83 -0.99 -9.02
C VAL A 179 23.87 -0.05 -7.80
N CYS A 180 23.10 -0.36 -6.75
CA CYS A 180 23.11 0.34 -5.46
C CYS A 180 24.04 -0.28 -4.39
N PHE A 181 24.87 -1.26 -4.75
CA PHE A 181 25.85 -1.85 -3.84
C PHE A 181 27.14 -1.02 -3.85
N TYR A 182 27.48 -0.47 -2.69
CA TYR A 182 28.72 0.27 -2.48
C TYR A 182 29.67 -0.57 -1.65
N ALA A 183 30.86 -0.84 -2.19
CA ALA A 183 31.96 -1.36 -1.40
C ALA A 183 32.49 -0.23 -0.52
N VAL A 184 32.17 -0.28 0.77
CA VAL A 184 32.60 0.72 1.75
C VAL A 184 33.50 0.08 2.81
N SER A 185 34.46 0.83 3.30
CA SER A 185 35.25 0.42 4.47
C SER A 185 34.38 0.37 5.72
N ARG A 186 34.85 -0.34 6.75
CA ARG A 186 34.16 -0.41 8.05
C ARG A 186 33.90 0.97 8.65
N LYS A 187 34.84 1.91 8.49
CA LYS A 187 34.73 3.27 9.05
C LYS A 187 33.64 4.06 8.33
N GLU A 188 33.60 3.98 7.00
CA GLU A 188 32.57 4.64 6.19
C GLU A 188 31.17 4.07 6.46
N ALA A 189 31.06 2.74 6.62
CA ALA A 189 29.79 2.11 6.98
C ALA A 189 29.25 2.62 8.34
N ILE A 190 30.12 2.83 9.32
CA ILE A 190 29.75 3.39 10.64
C ILE A 190 29.28 4.85 10.49
N GLU A 191 30.02 5.67 9.74
CA GLU A 191 29.64 7.07 9.52
C GLU A 191 28.30 7.20 8.77
N MET A 192 28.05 6.32 7.79
CA MET A 192 26.77 6.27 7.07
C MET A 192 25.60 5.88 7.98
N LEU A 193 25.83 4.99 8.94
CA LEU A 193 24.86 4.59 9.97
C LEU A 193 24.56 5.74 10.95
N GLU A 194 25.57 6.48 11.39
CA GLU A 194 25.41 7.65 12.27
C GLU A 194 24.63 8.77 11.59
N LYS A 195 24.89 9.00 10.30
CA LYS A 195 24.18 10.02 9.49
C LYS A 195 22.74 9.62 9.16
N ASN A 196 22.42 8.32 9.11
CA ASN A 196 21.09 7.83 8.70
C ASN A 196 20.52 6.77 9.68
N PRO A 197 20.11 7.17 10.90
CA PRO A 197 19.68 6.22 11.95
C PRO A 197 18.45 5.38 11.57
N SER A 198 17.64 5.85 10.60
CA SER A 198 16.43 5.17 10.13
C SER A 198 16.68 4.02 9.15
N LEU A 199 17.90 3.85 8.62
CA LEU A 199 18.26 2.88 7.58
C LEU A 199 19.06 1.67 8.10
N GLY A 200 19.20 1.53 9.43
CA GLY A 200 20.10 0.54 10.05
C GLY A 200 19.80 -0.93 9.75
N ASN A 201 18.60 -1.25 9.26
CA ASN A 201 18.18 -2.58 8.81
C ASN A 201 18.55 -2.91 7.36
N MET A 202 19.02 -1.94 6.58
CA MET A 202 19.40 -2.10 5.15
C MET A 202 20.90 -2.28 4.94
N ILE A 203 21.71 -2.15 6.00
CA ILE A 203 23.17 -2.21 5.92
C ILE A 203 23.64 -3.60 6.36
N LEU A 204 24.10 -4.39 5.39
CA LEU A 204 24.73 -5.69 5.64
C LEU A 204 26.08 -5.46 6.30
N ARG A 205 26.30 -6.08 7.47
CA ARG A 205 27.63 -6.11 8.10
C ARG A 205 28.53 -7.05 7.29
N PRO A 206 29.70 -6.59 6.81
CA PRO A 206 30.66 -7.49 6.19
C PRO A 206 31.07 -8.58 7.18
N ALA A 207 31.03 -9.84 6.75
CA ALA A 207 31.74 -10.91 7.46
C ALA A 207 33.24 -10.62 7.41
N CYS A 208 33.94 -11.00 8.48
CA CYS A 208 35.35 -10.70 8.74
C CYS A 208 36.23 -10.79 7.48
N GLN A 209 37.11 -9.81 7.25
CA GLN A 209 38.12 -9.86 6.20
C GLN A 209 39.04 -11.06 6.46
N GLU A 210 39.00 -12.08 5.59
CA GLU A 210 40.08 -13.05 5.52
C GLU A 210 41.34 -12.31 5.06
N SER A 211 42.33 -12.25 5.94
CA SER A 211 43.68 -11.82 5.62
C SER A 211 44.24 -12.74 4.54
N SER A 212 44.25 -12.29 3.29
CA SER A 212 45.03 -12.91 2.22
C SER A 212 46.51 -12.69 2.54
N THR A 213 47.13 -13.69 3.14
CA THR A 213 48.59 -13.80 3.24
C THR A 213 49.13 -13.97 1.81
N THR A 214 49.95 -13.02 1.36
CA THR A 214 50.86 -13.27 0.23
C THR A 214 52.17 -12.52 0.49
N LYS A 215 53.22 -13.35 0.53
CA LYS A 215 54.66 -13.11 0.76
C LYS A 215 55.11 -12.94 2.21
#